data_AF-A0A0P8ZQ69-F1
#
_entry.id   AF-A0A0P8ZQ69-F1
#
_cell.length_a   1.000
_cell.length_b   1.000
_cell.length_c   1.000
_cell.angle_alpha   90.00
_cell.angle_beta   90.00
_cell.angle_gamma   90.00
#
_symmetry.space_group_name_H-M   'P 1'
#
loop_
_entity.id
_entity.type
_entity.pdbx_description
1 polymer ?
#
loop_
_entity_poly.entity_id
_entity_poly.type
_entity_poly.pdbx_seq_one_letter_code
_entity_poly.pdbx_strand_id
1 'polypeptide(L)'
;MNFSWHFLASTIRPCSRDDPQLERCIIDAVYKIRPLLVHGDLGDGYKTPPLEPLALDDIELGRSSQFQAVFQDLEAIGGSNFIIDRLIAKPMDIAYDLWITLPRITFRGKYSLHLNLLLLDIKGRGNMQGFCENAKASVKMRGTRYQRDGQEFVKFTKMTMRIQFKDFKLKLDNLFNGDRILGDVGNSLINNNQDLYLNEIVPGLERGLSKKFLDVANEILATATFDEMFPPGKTIINPISFPSQPPLSGLGPSIFETPFASKNPEGSILAQLPPRN
;
A
#
# COMPACT_ATOMS: atom_id res chain seq x y z
N MET A 1 -20.33 9.97 -37.82
CA MET A 1 -20.60 9.14 -36.63
C MET A 1 -19.39 9.27 -35.72
N ASN A 2 -19.49 10.05 -34.64
CA ASN A 2 -18.43 10.14 -33.66
C ASN A 2 -18.45 8.84 -32.84
N PHE A 3 -17.49 7.97 -33.06
CA PHE A 3 -17.23 6.88 -32.14
C PHE A 3 -16.75 7.51 -30.84
N SER A 4 -17.61 7.54 -29.82
CA SER A 4 -17.22 7.92 -28.47
C SER A 4 -16.36 6.78 -27.95
N TRP A 5 -15.05 6.98 -27.99
CA TRP A 5 -14.05 6.03 -27.54
C TRP A 5 -14.08 5.98 -26.01
N HIS A 6 -14.93 5.10 -25.46
CA HIS A 6 -14.84 4.65 -24.08
C HIS A 6 -13.67 3.67 -24.02
N PHE A 7 -12.72 3.90 -23.12
CA PHE A 7 -11.59 2.99 -22.94
C PHE A 7 -11.13 3.04 -21.49
N LEU A 8 -11.09 1.88 -20.85
CA LEU A 8 -10.20 1.66 -19.71
C LEU A 8 -8.77 1.93 -20.17
N ALA A 9 -7.97 2.63 -19.35
CA ALA A 9 -6.57 2.90 -19.67
C ALA A 9 -5.84 1.60 -20.07
N SER A 10 -5.09 1.61 -21.17
CA SER A 10 -4.48 0.39 -21.72
C SER A 10 -3.48 -0.29 -20.78
N THR A 11 -2.96 0.46 -19.82
CA THR A 11 -2.09 0.00 -18.74
C THR A 11 -2.83 -0.81 -17.66
N ILE A 12 -4.15 -0.65 -17.55
CA ILE A 12 -4.99 -1.40 -16.62
C ILE A 12 -5.49 -2.66 -17.32
N ARG A 13 -4.99 -3.81 -16.87
CA ARG A 13 -5.46 -5.10 -17.36
C ARG A 13 -6.84 -5.43 -16.76
N PRO A 14 -7.88 -5.66 -17.56
CA PRO A 14 -9.19 -6.05 -17.05
C PRO A 14 -9.20 -7.49 -16.53
N CYS A 15 -10.10 -7.74 -15.57
CA CYS A 15 -10.27 -9.05 -14.93
C CYS A 15 -11.68 -9.55 -15.13
N SER A 16 -11.84 -10.78 -15.59
CA SER A 16 -13.17 -11.28 -15.91
C SER A 16 -14.01 -11.52 -14.65
N ARG A 17 -15.26 -11.05 -14.64
CA ARG A 17 -16.18 -11.21 -13.51
C ARG A 17 -16.54 -12.66 -13.19
N ASP A 18 -16.37 -13.58 -14.14
CA ASP A 18 -16.65 -15.02 -13.93
C ASP A 18 -15.35 -15.84 -13.70
N ASP A 19 -14.22 -15.17 -13.49
CA ASP A 19 -12.96 -15.81 -13.15
C ASP A 19 -12.99 -16.40 -11.73
N PRO A 20 -12.76 -17.72 -11.53
CA PRO A 20 -12.67 -18.31 -10.20
C PRO A 20 -11.51 -17.77 -9.35
N GLN A 21 -10.54 -17.07 -9.95
CA GLN A 21 -9.42 -16.38 -9.29
C GLN A 21 -9.48 -14.86 -9.49
N LEU A 22 -10.69 -14.29 -9.56
CA LEU A 22 -10.92 -12.85 -9.76
C LEU A 22 -10.08 -11.97 -8.82
N GLU A 23 -10.05 -12.24 -7.52
CA GLU A 23 -9.30 -11.41 -6.57
C GLU A 23 -7.79 -11.41 -6.88
N ARG A 24 -7.24 -12.57 -7.27
CA ARG A 24 -5.84 -12.67 -7.67
C ARG A 24 -5.57 -11.86 -8.93
N CYS A 25 -6.46 -11.95 -9.93
CA CYS A 25 -6.34 -11.14 -11.14
C CYS A 25 -6.30 -9.64 -10.82
N ILE A 26 -7.22 -9.17 -9.97
CA ILE A 26 -7.31 -7.75 -9.60
C ILE A 26 -6.03 -7.31 -8.88
N ILE A 27 -5.54 -8.12 -7.92
CA ILE A 27 -4.28 -7.83 -7.22
C ILE A 27 -3.11 -7.74 -8.20
N ASP A 28 -2.99 -8.69 -9.14
CA ASP A 28 -1.94 -8.68 -10.15
C ASP A 28 -2.04 -7.45 -11.07
N ALA A 29 -3.26 -7.04 -11.45
CA ALA A 29 -3.48 -5.83 -12.22
C ALA A 29 -3.05 -4.57 -11.45
N VAL A 30 -3.40 -4.47 -10.16
CA VAL A 30 -2.98 -3.36 -9.30
C VAL A 30 -1.45 -3.30 -9.17
N TYR A 31 -0.77 -4.43 -9.01
CA TYR A 31 0.70 -4.45 -8.94
C TYR A 31 1.38 -4.07 -10.25
N LYS A 32 0.77 -4.35 -11.40
CA LYS A 32 1.28 -3.90 -12.71
C LYS A 32 1.21 -2.39 -12.89
N ILE A 33 0.17 -1.74 -12.36
CA ILE A 33 0.02 -0.28 -12.44
C ILE A 33 0.75 0.45 -11.32
N ARG A 34 1.16 -0.24 -10.25
CA ARG A 34 1.84 0.35 -9.09
C ARG A 34 3.06 1.24 -9.46
N PRO A 35 3.94 0.88 -10.41
CA PRO A 35 5.02 1.77 -10.84
C PRO A 35 4.53 3.09 -11.44
N LEU A 36 3.36 3.08 -12.09
CA LEU A 36 2.73 4.26 -12.69
C LEU A 36 2.09 5.16 -11.63
N LEU A 37 1.54 4.56 -10.57
CA LEU A 37 0.97 5.30 -9.43
C LEU A 37 2.02 6.14 -8.67
N VAL A 38 3.30 5.79 -8.76
CA VAL A 38 4.41 6.57 -8.18
C VAL A 38 4.37 8.00 -8.70
N HIS A 39 4.30 8.18 -10.02
CA HIS A 39 4.30 9.49 -10.69
C HIS A 39 2.90 9.96 -11.10
N GLY A 40 1.90 9.08 -11.03
CA GLY A 40 0.50 9.40 -11.27
C GLY A 40 0.10 9.49 -12.75
N ASP A 41 0.94 9.06 -13.69
CA ASP A 41 0.61 9.01 -15.13
C ASP A 41 0.30 7.57 -15.52
N LEU A 42 -0.98 7.30 -15.80
CA LEU A 42 -1.46 5.95 -16.15
C LEU A 42 -1.43 5.70 -17.66
N GLY A 43 -0.93 6.64 -18.47
CA GLY A 43 -0.98 6.58 -19.93
C GLY A 43 -2.34 7.00 -20.49
N ASP A 44 -2.41 7.17 -21.82
CA ASP A 44 -3.65 7.50 -22.55
C ASP A 44 -4.35 8.78 -22.06
N GLY A 45 -3.60 9.70 -21.44
CA GLY A 45 -4.13 10.94 -20.87
C GLY A 45 -4.73 10.80 -19.47
N TYR A 46 -4.78 9.59 -18.89
CA TYR A 46 -5.24 9.36 -17.54
C TYR A 46 -4.19 9.76 -16.52
N LYS A 47 -4.54 10.70 -15.64
CA LYS A 47 -3.68 11.19 -14.58
C LYS A 47 -4.33 11.00 -13.22
N THR A 48 -3.48 10.88 -12.21
CA THR A 48 -3.85 10.78 -10.80
C THR A 48 -2.84 11.59 -10.00
N PRO A 49 -3.18 12.01 -8.77
CA PRO A 49 -2.18 12.50 -7.84
C PRO A 49 -1.08 11.45 -7.66
N PRO A 50 0.21 11.83 -7.72
CA PRO A 50 1.30 10.90 -7.49
C PRO A 50 1.22 10.34 -6.06
N LEU A 51 1.64 9.08 -5.88
CA LEU A 51 1.83 8.49 -4.57
C LEU A 51 3.19 8.84 -3.95
N GLU A 52 4.11 9.39 -4.74
CA GLU A 52 5.49 9.69 -4.33
C GLU A 52 5.97 11.05 -4.89
N PRO A 53 5.94 12.15 -4.11
CA PRO A 53 5.29 12.26 -2.80
C PRO A 53 3.76 12.37 -2.94
N LEU A 54 3.04 11.71 -2.05
CA LEU A 54 1.61 11.91 -1.86
C LEU A 54 1.38 13.19 -1.05
N ALA A 55 0.91 14.24 -1.71
CA ALA A 55 0.38 15.41 -1.03
C ALA A 55 -0.90 15.05 -0.25
N LEU A 56 -1.08 15.55 0.97
CA LEU A 56 -2.31 15.38 1.75
C LEU A 56 -2.96 16.73 2.00
N ASP A 57 -4.29 16.73 2.12
CA ASP A 57 -5.04 17.94 2.46
C ASP A 57 -4.70 18.39 3.89
N ASP A 58 -4.89 19.69 4.17
CA ASP A 58 -4.70 20.25 5.52
C ASP A 58 -5.58 19.54 6.55
N ILE A 59 -5.00 19.25 7.72
CA ILE A 59 -5.67 18.55 8.80
C ILE A 59 -5.78 19.48 10.01
N GLU A 60 -7.01 19.79 10.40
CA GLU A 60 -7.33 20.55 11.63
C GLU A 60 -7.98 19.63 12.66
N LEU A 61 -7.42 19.61 13.87
CA LEU A 61 -7.85 18.78 14.99
C LEU A 61 -7.97 19.60 16.26
N GLY A 62 -8.83 19.13 17.17
CA GLY A 62 -8.99 19.77 18.48
C GLY A 62 -9.49 21.20 18.33
N ARG A 63 -10.81 21.41 18.39
CA ARG A 63 -11.39 22.77 18.40
C ARG A 63 -11.63 23.28 19.83
N SER A 64 -10.97 22.67 20.81
CA SER A 64 -11.11 23.00 22.23
C SER A 64 -9.99 23.94 22.68
N SER A 65 -10.10 24.54 23.86
CA SER A 65 -8.99 25.29 24.45
C SER A 65 -7.83 24.39 24.93
N GLN A 66 -8.09 23.09 25.15
CA GLN A 66 -7.15 22.12 25.71
C GLN A 66 -6.29 21.42 24.64
N PHE A 67 -6.78 21.33 23.42
CA PHE A 67 -6.04 20.73 22.32
C PHE A 67 -6.46 21.37 21.02
N GLN A 68 -5.48 21.88 20.28
CA GLN A 68 -5.60 22.41 18.92
C GLN A 68 -4.36 22.01 18.13
N ALA A 69 -4.55 21.41 16.97
CA ALA A 69 -3.47 21.07 16.06
C ALA A 69 -3.88 21.35 14.62
N VAL A 70 -2.99 22.00 13.87
CA VAL A 70 -3.15 22.26 12.44
C VAL A 70 -1.91 21.73 11.74
N PHE A 71 -2.12 20.94 10.70
CA PHE A 71 -1.07 20.36 9.86
C PHE A 71 -1.29 20.79 8.42
N GLN A 72 -0.24 21.30 7.78
CA GLN A 72 -0.29 21.89 6.43
C GLN A 72 0.92 21.46 5.62
N ASP A 73 0.84 21.64 4.30
CA ASP A 73 1.92 21.28 3.36
C ASP A 73 2.40 19.83 3.58
N LEU A 74 1.44 18.93 3.80
CA LEU A 74 1.70 17.54 4.12
C LEU A 74 2.13 16.77 2.88
N GLU A 75 3.31 16.15 2.94
CA GLU A 75 3.82 15.26 1.91
C GLU A 75 4.24 13.93 2.55
N ALA A 76 3.85 12.82 1.93
CA ALA A 76 4.25 11.49 2.34
C ALA A 76 4.99 10.73 1.23
N ILE A 77 5.98 9.94 1.62
CA ILE A 77 6.83 9.11 0.76
C ILE A 77 6.80 7.68 1.29
N GLY A 78 6.69 6.70 0.41
CA GLY A 78 6.59 5.27 0.69
C GLY A 78 5.18 4.70 0.51
N GLY A 79 4.19 5.53 0.18
CA GLY A 79 2.81 5.13 -0.10
C GLY A 79 2.69 4.13 -1.25
N SER A 80 3.58 4.17 -2.24
CA SER A 80 3.60 3.23 -3.37
C SER A 80 4.09 1.82 -3.01
N ASN A 81 4.65 1.62 -1.81
CA ASN A 81 5.20 0.33 -1.37
C ASN A 81 4.17 -0.55 -0.64
N PHE A 82 2.88 -0.27 -0.83
CA PHE A 82 1.80 -1.04 -0.22
C PHE A 82 1.81 -2.51 -0.65
N ILE A 83 1.29 -3.35 0.23
CA ILE A 83 1.08 -4.79 0.06
C ILE A 83 -0.41 -5.05 0.27
N ILE A 84 -1.07 -5.66 -0.71
CA ILE A 84 -2.46 -6.12 -0.56
C ILE A 84 -2.43 -7.49 0.12
N ASP A 85 -2.83 -7.52 1.38
CA ASP A 85 -2.88 -8.75 2.19
C ASP A 85 -4.09 -9.61 1.81
N ARG A 86 -5.21 -8.96 1.50
CA ARG A 86 -6.46 -9.62 1.12
C ARG A 86 -7.34 -8.69 0.31
N LEU A 87 -8.04 -9.26 -0.66
CA LEU A 87 -9.14 -8.65 -1.39
C LEU A 87 -10.36 -9.58 -1.30
N ILE A 88 -11.54 -8.99 -1.20
CA ILE A 88 -12.83 -9.64 -1.50
C ILE A 88 -13.49 -8.79 -2.57
N ALA A 89 -13.78 -9.37 -3.72
CA ALA A 89 -14.34 -8.66 -4.87
C ALA A 89 -15.73 -9.19 -5.23
N LYS A 90 -16.72 -8.28 -5.27
CA LYS A 90 -18.08 -8.58 -5.75
C LYS A 90 -18.45 -7.59 -6.86
N PRO A 91 -18.03 -7.83 -8.11
CA PRO A 91 -18.26 -6.89 -9.20
C PRO A 91 -19.73 -6.62 -9.48
N MET A 92 -20.59 -7.64 -9.38
CA MET A 92 -22.03 -7.46 -9.62
C MET A 92 -22.71 -6.51 -8.63
N ASP A 93 -22.18 -6.46 -7.40
CA ASP A 93 -22.63 -5.59 -6.30
C ASP A 93 -21.83 -4.27 -6.22
N ILE A 94 -20.78 -4.11 -7.04
CA ILE A 94 -19.79 -3.02 -6.95
C ILE A 94 -19.30 -2.86 -5.51
N ALA A 95 -18.88 -3.97 -4.91
CA ALA A 95 -18.42 -4.01 -3.53
C ALA A 95 -17.05 -4.69 -3.42
N TYR A 96 -16.08 -3.95 -2.88
CA TYR A 96 -14.71 -4.41 -2.70
C TYR A 96 -14.25 -4.13 -1.27
N ASP A 97 -13.69 -5.14 -0.62
CA ASP A 97 -13.06 -5.01 0.70
C ASP A 97 -11.59 -5.40 0.60
N LEU A 98 -10.70 -4.50 1.01
CA LEU A 98 -9.25 -4.67 0.94
C LEU A 98 -8.63 -4.58 2.33
N TRP A 99 -7.61 -5.40 2.55
CA TRP A 99 -6.69 -5.29 3.67
C TRP A 99 -5.30 -5.05 3.11
N ILE A 100 -4.66 -3.99 3.58
CA ILE A 100 -3.42 -3.48 3.04
C ILE A 100 -2.43 -3.29 4.19
N THR A 101 -1.19 -3.70 3.97
CA THR A 101 -0.05 -3.37 4.82
C THR A 101 0.83 -2.36 4.10
N LEU A 102 1.23 -1.31 4.81
CA LEU A 102 2.21 -0.34 4.36
C LEU A 102 3.48 -0.52 5.20
N PRO A 103 4.55 -1.10 4.63
CA PRO A 103 5.75 -1.46 5.40
C PRO A 103 6.41 -0.25 6.05
N ARG A 104 6.55 0.84 5.30
CA ARG A 104 7.14 2.09 5.79
C ARG A 104 6.64 3.27 4.98
N ILE A 105 6.25 4.32 5.69
CA ILE A 105 5.91 5.63 5.13
C ILE A 105 6.61 6.70 5.96
N THR A 106 7.22 7.67 5.30
CA THR A 106 7.78 8.87 5.93
C THR A 106 6.97 10.06 5.49
N PHE A 107 6.78 11.03 6.35
CA PHE A 107 6.03 12.23 6.03
C PHE A 107 6.71 13.47 6.58
N ARG A 108 6.45 14.60 5.94
CA ARG A 108 6.91 15.93 6.34
C ARG A 108 5.81 16.95 6.11
N GLY A 109 5.92 18.07 6.79
CA GLY A 109 5.03 19.21 6.57
C GLY A 109 5.24 20.29 7.61
N LYS A 110 4.28 21.18 7.72
CA LYS A 110 4.23 22.23 8.75
C LYS A 110 3.18 21.87 9.79
N TYR A 111 3.45 22.29 11.02
CA TYR A 111 2.51 22.11 12.12
C TYR A 111 2.34 23.39 12.93
N SER A 112 1.18 23.52 13.55
CA SER A 112 0.90 24.44 14.66
C SER A 112 0.16 23.65 15.73
N LEU A 113 0.72 23.55 16.92
CA LEU A 113 0.20 22.73 18.02
C LEU A 113 0.06 23.59 19.27
N HIS A 114 -1.07 23.43 19.94
CA HIS A 114 -1.30 23.86 21.31
C HIS A 114 -1.98 22.71 22.06
N LEU A 115 -1.26 22.10 22.99
CA LEU A 115 -1.74 21.05 23.88
C LEU A 115 -1.64 21.57 25.32
N ASN A 116 -2.78 21.68 25.97
CA ASN A 116 -2.92 22.05 27.37
C ASN A 116 -3.72 20.94 28.07
N LEU A 117 -3.01 19.94 28.58
CA LEU A 117 -3.59 18.79 29.25
C LEU A 117 -2.90 18.55 30.61
N LEU A 118 -3.68 18.62 31.69
CA LEU A 118 -3.19 18.53 33.07
C LEU A 118 -2.08 19.56 33.37
N LEU A 119 -0.82 19.11 33.48
CA LEU A 119 0.36 19.94 33.76
C LEU A 119 1.21 20.20 32.50
N LEU A 120 0.80 19.71 31.34
CA LEU A 120 1.53 19.85 30.07
C LEU A 120 0.93 21.01 29.27
N ASP A 121 1.66 22.13 29.15
CA ASP A 121 1.38 23.23 28.20
C ASP A 121 2.45 23.19 27.10
N ILE A 122 2.15 22.49 26.02
CA ILE A 122 3.03 22.34 24.85
C ILE A 122 2.50 23.21 23.73
N LYS A 123 3.31 24.19 23.33
CA LYS A 123 3.07 25.06 22.18
C LYS A 123 4.24 24.96 21.22
N GLY A 124 3.92 24.93 19.94
CA GLY A 124 4.94 24.93 18.90
C GLY A 124 4.35 25.22 17.53
N ARG A 125 5.16 25.83 16.69
CA ARG A 125 4.86 26.02 15.28
C ARG A 125 6.17 25.91 14.50
N GLY A 126 6.18 25.08 13.47
CA GLY A 126 7.39 24.86 12.70
C GLY A 126 7.24 23.73 11.70
N ASN A 127 8.39 23.17 11.32
CA ASN A 127 8.43 21.97 10.50
C ASN A 127 8.18 20.74 11.36
N MET A 128 7.58 19.74 10.74
CA MET A 128 7.49 18.41 11.30
C MET A 128 7.95 17.37 10.30
N GLN A 129 8.44 16.27 10.84
CA GLN A 129 8.75 15.07 10.09
C GLN A 129 8.44 13.86 10.93
N GLY A 130 8.09 12.75 10.28
CA GLY A 130 7.81 11.53 10.99
C GLY A 130 7.84 10.33 10.06
N PHE A 131 7.62 9.18 10.67
CA PHE A 131 7.45 7.95 9.95
C PHE A 131 6.46 7.04 10.64
N CYS A 132 5.88 6.14 9.86
CA CYS A 132 5.17 4.99 10.36
C CYS A 132 5.73 3.71 9.73
N GLU A 133 5.90 2.67 10.52
CA GLU A 133 6.25 1.32 10.06
C GLU A 133 5.10 0.36 10.33
N ASN A 134 4.92 -0.59 9.41
CA ASN A 134 3.93 -1.66 9.47
C ASN A 134 2.50 -1.15 9.73
N ALA A 135 2.12 -0.05 9.10
CA ALA A 135 0.75 0.44 9.16
C ALA A 135 -0.19 -0.53 8.45
N LYS A 136 -1.36 -0.78 9.02
CA LYS A 136 -2.40 -1.61 8.41
C LYS A 136 -3.62 -0.77 8.07
N ALA A 137 -4.24 -1.05 6.94
CA ALA A 137 -5.48 -0.41 6.55
C ALA A 137 -6.51 -1.46 6.12
N SER A 138 -7.76 -1.26 6.53
CA SER A 138 -8.91 -1.93 5.92
C SER A 138 -9.70 -0.91 5.11
N VAL A 139 -9.94 -1.18 3.83
CA VAL A 139 -10.66 -0.29 2.92
C VAL A 139 -11.93 -0.99 2.45
N LYS A 140 -13.06 -0.31 2.57
CA LYS A 140 -14.33 -0.73 1.98
C LYS A 140 -14.72 0.23 0.88
N MET A 141 -14.89 -0.27 -0.33
CA MET A 141 -15.30 0.49 -1.49
C MET A 141 -16.66 -0.01 -1.97
N ARG A 142 -17.60 0.92 -2.15
CA ARG A 142 -18.98 0.64 -2.56
C ARG A 142 -19.36 1.58 -3.70
N GLY A 143 -20.16 1.09 -4.62
CA GLY A 143 -20.63 1.86 -5.76
C GLY A 143 -21.94 1.33 -6.31
N THR A 144 -22.29 1.88 -7.46
CA THR A 144 -23.50 1.53 -8.19
C THR A 144 -23.21 1.49 -9.68
N ARG A 145 -23.97 0.67 -10.40
CA ARG A 145 -24.02 0.70 -11.86
C ARG A 145 -25.05 1.72 -12.33
N TYR A 146 -24.79 2.40 -13.44
CA TYR A 146 -25.72 3.35 -14.04
C TYR A 146 -25.63 3.29 -15.56
N GLN A 147 -26.73 3.63 -16.24
CA GLN A 147 -26.80 3.65 -17.69
C GLN A 147 -26.45 5.04 -18.23
N ARG A 148 -25.61 5.10 -19.26
CA ARG A 148 -25.31 6.31 -20.04
C ARG A 148 -25.11 5.90 -21.50
N ASP A 149 -25.82 6.54 -22.42
CA ASP A 149 -25.73 6.26 -23.87
C ASP A 149 -25.89 4.77 -24.23
N GLY A 150 -26.80 4.08 -23.53
CA GLY A 150 -27.08 2.65 -23.74
C GLY A 150 -26.00 1.69 -23.21
N GLN A 151 -24.99 2.19 -22.50
CA GLN A 151 -23.92 1.41 -21.90
C GLN A 151 -23.92 1.52 -20.38
N GLU A 152 -23.53 0.43 -19.72
CA GLU A 152 -23.47 0.35 -18.26
C GLU A 152 -22.10 0.83 -17.76
N PHE A 153 -22.10 1.83 -16.88
CA PHE A 153 -20.93 2.41 -16.24
C PHE A 153 -20.95 2.16 -14.72
N VAL A 154 -19.80 2.33 -14.07
CA VAL A 154 -19.67 2.22 -12.62
C VAL A 154 -19.37 3.58 -12.02
N LYS A 155 -20.01 3.88 -10.88
CA LYS A 155 -19.62 4.99 -10.02
C LYS A 155 -19.44 4.49 -8.61
N PHE A 156 -18.27 4.70 -8.03
CA PHE A 156 -18.05 4.49 -6.61
C PHE A 156 -18.70 5.63 -5.82
N THR A 157 -19.56 5.27 -4.88
CA THR A 157 -20.35 6.21 -4.07
C THR A 157 -19.77 6.41 -2.69
N LYS A 158 -18.99 5.43 -2.20
CA LYS A 158 -18.38 5.50 -0.87
C LYS A 158 -17.09 4.69 -0.80
N MET A 159 -16.06 5.30 -0.25
CA MET A 159 -14.89 4.62 0.29
C MET A 159 -14.83 4.85 1.80
N THR A 160 -14.45 3.85 2.56
CA THR A 160 -14.19 3.97 4.00
C THR A 160 -12.91 3.24 4.32
N MET A 161 -11.93 3.99 4.81
CA MET A 161 -10.66 3.49 5.28
C MET A 161 -10.65 3.44 6.81
N ARG A 162 -10.10 2.36 7.36
CA ARG A 162 -9.69 2.29 8.77
C ARG A 162 -8.20 2.02 8.84
N ILE A 163 -7.47 2.83 9.59
CA ILE A 163 -6.01 2.76 9.68
C ILE A 163 -5.61 2.39 11.10
N GLN A 164 -4.66 1.47 11.20
CA GLN A 164 -4.00 1.12 12.44
C GLN A 164 -2.50 1.38 12.26
N PHE A 165 -1.98 2.30 13.06
CA PHE A 165 -0.55 2.51 13.20
C PHE A 165 -0.01 1.60 14.29
N LYS A 166 1.14 0.97 14.04
CA LYS A 166 1.85 0.19 15.03
C LYS A 166 3.01 0.99 15.60
N ASP A 167 3.92 1.38 14.71
CA ASP A 167 5.15 2.09 15.07
C ASP A 167 5.09 3.47 14.42
N PHE A 168 4.67 4.49 15.17
CA PHE A 168 4.58 5.88 14.69
C PHE A 168 5.57 6.75 15.46
N LYS A 169 6.32 7.58 14.73
CA LYS A 169 7.24 8.57 15.33
C LYS A 169 7.09 9.91 14.66
N LEU A 170 7.11 10.94 15.48
CA LEU A 170 6.95 12.33 15.08
C LEU A 170 8.06 13.18 15.70
N LYS A 171 8.63 14.06 14.90
CA LYS A 171 9.55 15.10 15.33
C LYS A 171 8.95 16.45 14.98
N LEU A 172 8.83 17.29 15.98
CA LEU A 172 8.34 18.66 15.89
C LEU A 172 9.50 19.61 16.20
N ASP A 173 9.84 20.45 15.22
CA ASP A 173 10.84 21.49 15.41
C ASP A 173 10.21 22.72 16.07
N ASN A 174 11.01 23.53 16.77
CA ASN A 174 10.55 24.78 17.38
C ASN A 174 9.41 24.62 18.43
N LEU A 175 9.42 23.50 19.16
CA LEU A 175 8.68 23.41 20.42
C LEU A 175 9.27 24.39 21.45
N PHE A 176 8.43 24.95 22.33
CA PHE A 176 8.86 25.86 23.41
C PHE A 176 9.71 27.04 22.91
N ASN A 177 9.30 27.65 21.79
CA ASN A 177 10.00 28.78 21.15
C ASN A 177 11.47 28.49 20.79
N GLY A 178 11.80 27.21 20.52
CA GLY A 178 13.12 26.81 20.03
C GLY A 178 14.11 26.45 21.14
N ASP A 179 13.69 26.37 22.40
CA ASP A 179 14.54 25.80 23.44
C ASP A 179 14.84 24.33 23.13
N ARG A 180 16.13 24.01 22.93
CA ARG A 180 16.55 22.68 22.50
C ARG A 180 16.26 21.60 23.54
N ILE A 181 16.50 21.89 24.82
CA ILE A 181 16.36 20.89 25.89
C ILE A 181 14.88 20.58 26.10
N LEU A 182 14.05 21.62 26.21
CA LEU A 182 12.61 21.44 26.33
C LEU A 182 12.00 20.84 25.07
N GLY A 183 12.53 21.17 23.89
CA GLY A 183 12.12 20.57 22.62
C GLY A 183 12.40 19.07 22.56
N ASP A 184 13.58 18.61 22.99
CA ASP A 184 13.93 17.19 23.06
C ASP A 184 13.03 16.43 24.06
N VAL A 185 12.75 17.05 25.22
CA VAL A 185 11.82 16.51 26.22
C VAL A 185 10.39 16.44 25.67
N GLY A 186 9.92 17.51 25.02
CA GLY A 186 8.58 17.57 24.43
C GLY A 186 8.37 16.52 23.35
N ASN A 187 9.32 16.36 22.44
CA ASN A 187 9.29 15.30 21.43
C ASN A 187 9.27 13.90 22.07
N SER A 188 10.04 13.69 23.14
CA SER A 188 10.05 12.42 23.87
C SER A 188 8.69 12.13 24.53
N LEU A 189 8.09 13.14 25.18
CA LEU A 189 6.75 13.01 25.78
C LEU A 189 5.70 12.69 24.74
N ILE A 190 5.69 13.39 23.60
CA ILE A 190 4.76 13.12 22.49
C ILE A 190 4.94 11.67 22.01
N ASN A 191 6.16 11.25 21.68
CA ASN A 191 6.41 9.91 21.14
C ASN A 191 6.15 8.76 22.13
N ASN A 192 6.32 9.00 23.44
CA ASN A 192 6.03 8.02 24.48
C ASN A 192 4.53 7.89 24.77
N ASN A 193 3.72 8.86 24.33
CA ASN A 193 2.28 8.92 24.56
C ASN A 193 1.50 8.99 23.24
N GLN A 194 1.97 8.30 22.20
CA GLN A 194 1.41 8.37 20.86
C GLN A 194 -0.10 8.09 20.80
N ASP A 195 -0.57 7.13 21.59
CA ASP A 195 -1.98 6.73 21.62
C ASP A 195 -2.92 7.87 22.03
N LEU A 196 -2.44 8.85 22.80
CA LEU A 196 -3.24 9.99 23.26
C LEU A 196 -3.69 10.88 22.10
N TYR A 197 -2.83 11.09 21.11
CA TYR A 197 -3.15 11.94 19.97
C TYR A 197 -3.54 11.17 18.72
N LEU A 198 -3.07 9.92 18.53
CA LEU A 198 -3.40 9.15 17.32
C LEU A 198 -4.91 8.92 17.20
N ASN A 199 -5.61 8.73 18.31
CA ASN A 199 -7.08 8.60 18.31
C ASN A 199 -7.81 9.86 17.81
N GLU A 200 -7.19 11.04 17.92
CA GLU A 200 -7.73 12.30 17.41
C GLU A 200 -7.31 12.56 15.96
N ILE A 201 -6.07 12.22 15.59
CA ILE A 201 -5.53 12.44 14.24
C ILE A 201 -6.13 11.46 13.22
N VAL A 202 -6.14 10.17 13.56
CA VAL A 202 -6.47 9.09 12.63
C VAL A 202 -7.85 9.29 11.97
N PRO A 203 -8.93 9.66 12.68
CA PRO A 203 -10.24 9.87 12.04
C PRO A 203 -10.26 11.01 11.01
N GLY A 204 -9.44 12.05 11.19
CA GLY A 204 -9.27 13.13 10.21
C GLY A 204 -8.58 12.60 8.96
N LEU A 205 -7.46 11.89 9.15
CA LEU A 205 -6.69 11.28 8.07
C LEU A 205 -7.49 10.24 7.28
N GLU A 206 -8.22 9.35 7.96
CA GLU A 206 -9.09 8.34 7.36
C GLU A 206 -10.13 8.99 6.43
N ARG A 207 -10.75 10.09 6.85
CA ARG A 207 -11.73 10.82 6.04
C ARG A 207 -11.09 11.49 4.82
N GLY A 208 -9.95 12.16 5.00
CA GLY A 208 -9.21 12.81 3.92
C GLY A 208 -8.77 11.81 2.85
N LEU A 209 -8.11 10.72 3.26
CA LEU A 209 -7.67 9.66 2.35
C LEU A 209 -8.83 8.93 1.68
N SER A 210 -9.92 8.64 2.42
CA SER A 210 -11.10 8.00 1.84
C SER A 210 -11.71 8.85 0.72
N LYS A 211 -11.81 10.17 0.93
CA LYS A 211 -12.33 11.09 -0.08
C LYS A 211 -11.38 11.16 -1.28
N LYS A 212 -10.10 11.44 -1.03
CA LYS A 212 -9.09 11.59 -2.09
C LYS A 212 -9.02 10.36 -2.99
N PHE A 213 -8.92 9.16 -2.43
CA PHE A 213 -8.83 7.94 -3.22
C PHE A 213 -10.16 7.53 -3.87
N LEU A 214 -11.31 7.91 -3.31
CA LEU A 214 -12.59 7.76 -3.99
C LEU A 214 -12.67 8.63 -5.25
N ASP A 215 -12.26 9.89 -5.16
CA ASP A 215 -12.25 10.84 -6.27
C ASP A 215 -11.32 10.34 -7.39
N VAL A 216 -10.11 9.92 -7.03
CA VAL A 216 -9.14 9.33 -7.97
C VAL A 216 -9.68 8.08 -8.66
N ALA A 217 -10.27 7.15 -7.91
CA ALA A 217 -10.83 5.94 -8.51
C ALA A 217 -11.97 6.24 -9.49
N ASN A 218 -12.83 7.21 -9.18
CA ASN A 218 -13.89 7.63 -10.08
C ASN A 218 -13.37 8.37 -11.31
N GLU A 219 -12.30 9.17 -11.18
CA GLU A 219 -11.68 9.88 -12.31
C GLU A 219 -11.08 8.90 -13.32
N ILE A 220 -10.31 7.90 -12.84
CA ILE A 220 -9.70 6.87 -13.70
C ILE A 220 -10.76 6.06 -14.46
N LEU A 221 -11.90 5.78 -13.81
CA LEU A 221 -12.91 4.88 -14.34
C LEU A 221 -14.10 5.60 -14.99
N ALA A 222 -14.09 6.94 -15.06
CA ALA A 222 -15.23 7.75 -15.51
C ALA A 222 -15.69 7.43 -16.94
N THR A 223 -14.78 6.94 -17.77
CA THR A 223 -14.97 6.62 -19.18
C THR A 223 -15.07 5.13 -19.45
N ALA A 224 -14.78 4.27 -18.47
CA ALA A 224 -14.78 2.83 -18.62
C ALA A 224 -16.16 2.24 -18.30
N THR A 225 -16.67 1.40 -19.20
CA THR A 225 -17.89 0.63 -18.98
C THR A 225 -17.65 -0.54 -18.02
N PHE A 226 -18.72 -1.05 -17.42
CA PHE A 226 -18.65 -2.23 -16.56
C PHE A 226 -18.07 -3.45 -17.27
N ASP A 227 -18.40 -3.64 -18.55
CA ASP A 227 -17.92 -4.75 -19.36
C ASP A 227 -16.44 -4.60 -19.75
N GLU A 228 -15.92 -3.38 -19.84
CA GLU A 228 -14.49 -3.15 -20.04
C GLU A 228 -13.70 -3.41 -18.75
N MET A 229 -14.20 -2.94 -17.61
CA MET A 229 -13.54 -3.18 -16.31
C MET A 229 -13.57 -4.66 -15.92
N PHE A 230 -14.73 -5.29 -16.11
CA PHE A 230 -15.02 -6.65 -15.66
C PHE A 230 -15.71 -7.46 -16.76
N PRO A 231 -15.02 -7.83 -17.84
CA PRO A 231 -15.62 -8.55 -18.97
C PRO A 231 -16.18 -9.92 -18.57
N PRO A 232 -17.19 -10.46 -19.28
CA PRO A 232 -17.65 -11.82 -19.04
C PRO A 232 -16.60 -12.86 -19.49
N GLY A 233 -16.66 -14.07 -18.92
CA GLY A 233 -15.81 -15.19 -19.31
C GLY A 233 -14.75 -15.59 -18.27
N LYS A 234 -13.57 -16.03 -18.73
CA LYS A 234 -12.43 -16.36 -17.83
C LYS A 234 -11.25 -15.49 -18.19
N THR A 235 -10.57 -14.93 -17.19
CA THR A 235 -9.31 -14.22 -17.46
C THR A 235 -8.31 -15.22 -18.00
N ILE A 236 -7.86 -15.03 -19.25
CA ILE A 236 -6.73 -15.77 -19.77
C ILE A 236 -5.49 -15.17 -19.11
N ILE A 237 -5.11 -15.67 -17.93
CA ILE A 237 -3.78 -15.45 -17.40
C ILE A 237 -2.85 -16.22 -18.35
N ASN A 238 -2.24 -15.54 -19.32
CA ASN A 238 -1.17 -16.14 -20.10
C ASN A 238 -0.19 -16.76 -19.10
N PRO A 239 0.05 -18.09 -19.16
CA PRO A 239 1.01 -18.73 -18.27
C PRO A 239 2.33 -17.98 -18.40
N ILE A 240 3.00 -17.75 -17.27
CA ILE A 240 4.33 -17.15 -17.26
C ILE A 240 5.19 -18.02 -18.20
N SER A 241 5.53 -17.48 -19.37
CA SER A 241 6.50 -18.11 -20.25
C SER A 241 7.85 -17.90 -19.60
N PHE A 242 8.30 -18.91 -18.85
CA PHE A 242 9.71 -19.00 -18.50
C PHE A 242 10.47 -19.04 -19.83
N PRO A 243 11.46 -18.16 -20.04
CA PRO A 243 12.35 -18.32 -21.18
C PRO A 243 12.90 -19.74 -21.11
N SER A 244 12.70 -20.51 -22.19
CA SER A 244 13.30 -21.83 -22.34
C SER A 244 14.78 -21.67 -22.04
N GLN A 245 15.26 -22.37 -21.01
CA GLN A 245 16.70 -22.43 -20.75
C GLN A 245 17.36 -22.80 -22.08
N PRO A 246 18.38 -22.06 -22.53
CA PRO A 246 19.14 -22.49 -23.68
C PRO A 246 19.61 -23.93 -23.42
N PRO A 247 19.53 -24.82 -24.42
CA PRO A 247 20.03 -26.18 -24.26
C PRO A 247 21.46 -26.08 -23.74
N LEU A 248 21.79 -26.88 -22.73
CA LEU A 248 23.15 -27.07 -22.24
C LEU A 248 24.02 -27.51 -23.41
N SER A 249 24.60 -26.52 -24.09
CA SER A 249 25.55 -26.72 -25.16
C SER A 249 26.88 -27.06 -24.50
N GLY A 250 27.25 -28.33 -24.59
CA GLY A 250 28.64 -28.75 -24.53
C GLY A 250 29.14 -29.06 -23.13
N LEU A 251 29.41 -30.34 -22.93
CA LEU A 251 30.35 -30.83 -21.93
C LEU A 251 31.65 -30.02 -22.00
N GLY A 252 31.99 -29.31 -20.93
CA GLY A 252 33.41 -29.14 -20.59
C GLY A 252 33.99 -30.51 -20.20
N PRO A 253 35.26 -30.81 -20.53
CA PRO A 253 35.83 -32.11 -20.22
C PRO A 253 35.79 -32.37 -18.71
N SER A 254 35.25 -33.54 -18.36
CA SER A 254 35.28 -34.09 -17.01
C SER A 254 36.72 -34.33 -16.59
N ILE A 255 37.24 -33.48 -15.70
CA ILE A 255 38.43 -33.77 -14.89
C ILE A 255 37.97 -34.33 -13.56
N PHE A 256 37.39 -35.53 -13.57
CA PHE A 256 37.32 -36.41 -12.40
C PHE A 256 37.08 -37.84 -12.90
N GLU A 257 38.19 -38.54 -13.14
CA GLU A 257 38.18 -39.99 -13.35
C GLU A 257 38.09 -40.73 -12.01
N THR A 258 37.06 -41.57 -11.93
CA THR A 258 36.87 -42.82 -11.17
C THR A 258 36.98 -42.86 -9.63
N PRO A 259 35.97 -43.43 -8.95
CA PRO A 259 36.13 -43.95 -7.60
C PRO A 259 36.81 -45.33 -7.67
N PHE A 260 38.03 -45.42 -7.13
CA PHE A 260 38.61 -46.70 -6.76
C PHE A 260 37.78 -47.29 -5.60
N ALA A 261 37.12 -48.41 -5.87
CA ALA A 261 36.52 -49.26 -4.86
C ALA A 261 37.62 -49.83 -3.96
N SER A 262 37.75 -49.29 -2.75
CA SER A 262 38.50 -49.93 -1.67
C SER A 262 37.63 -51.06 -1.09
N LYS A 263 38.02 -52.30 -1.38
CA LYS A 263 37.62 -53.46 -0.59
C LYS A 263 38.35 -53.37 0.75
N ASN A 264 37.63 -53.34 1.86
CA ASN A 264 38.24 -53.54 3.17
C ASN A 264 38.83 -54.97 3.24
N PRO A 265 40.10 -55.13 3.66
CA PRO A 265 40.67 -56.45 3.87
C PRO A 265 39.99 -57.14 5.07
N GLU A 266 39.71 -58.43 4.93
CA GLU A 266 39.27 -59.30 6.01
C GLU A 266 40.34 -59.31 7.13
N GLY A 267 39.91 -59.13 8.39
CA GLY A 267 40.79 -59.15 9.57
C GLY A 267 40.99 -57.83 10.33
N SER A 268 40.20 -56.78 10.04
CA SER A 268 40.25 -55.52 10.79
C SER A 268 39.67 -55.63 12.21
N ILE A 269 40.33 -54.97 13.16
CA ILE A 269 40.09 -54.91 14.62
C ILE A 269 38.68 -54.37 15.00
N LEU A 270 37.93 -53.85 14.04
CA LEU A 270 36.54 -53.39 14.22
C LEU A 270 35.48 -54.50 14.24
N ALA A 271 35.84 -55.76 13.98
CA ALA A 271 34.91 -56.91 14.03
C ALA A 271 34.81 -57.59 15.40
N GLN A 272 35.55 -57.14 16.43
CA GLN A 272 35.62 -57.81 17.75
C GLN A 272 34.97 -57.04 18.90
N LEU A 273 34.18 -55.99 18.63
CA LEU A 273 33.48 -55.27 19.69
C LEU A 273 32.06 -55.84 19.89
N PRO A 274 31.71 -56.32 21.09
CA PRO A 274 30.35 -56.78 21.36
C PRO A 274 29.36 -55.61 21.33
N PRO A 275 28.09 -55.87 20.94
CA PRO A 275 27.06 -54.83 20.88
C PRO A 275 26.82 -54.25 22.27
N ARG A 276 26.81 -52.92 22.39
CA ARG A 276 26.31 -52.24 23.59
C ARG A 276 24.79 -52.34 23.63
N ASN A 277 24.28 -52.82 24.76
CA ASN A 277 22.87 -52.78 25.16
C ASN A 277 22.29 -51.36 25.10
#